data_AF-A0AAT9GT68-F1
#
_entry.id   AF-A0AAT9GT68-F1
#
_cell.length_a   1.000
_cell.length_b   1.000
_cell.length_c   1.000
_cell.angle_alpha   90.00
_cell.angle_beta   90.00
_cell.angle_gamma   90.00
#
_symmetry.space_group_name_H-M   'P 1'
#
loop_
_entity.id
_entity.type
_entity.pdbx_description
1 polymer ?
#
loop_
_entity_poly.entity_id
_entity_poly.type
_entity_poly.pdbx_seq_one_letter_code
_entity_poly.pdbx_strand_id
1 'polypeptide(L)'
;MQKILQLINEAIEEIEKYNSCESAYYLLKYIASHGEKFVEEKATNYDFTVDNLIFLSLKEEMHKYKLFVISFFIYDYLSKKFQVQEPLFIFRWGKTYFIYSYRIESRLQMLAKNQFIQTKKGIVRLTKKGKEESENIYKFLNPIDRQKVEEIISNINNMKLKELRIYTKKYLFSIQ
;
A
#
# COMPACT_ATOMS: atom_id res chain seq x y z
N MET A 1 10.53 22.39 -2.17
CA MET A 1 11.09 21.93 -3.46
C MET A 1 11.76 20.57 -3.33
N GLN A 2 12.48 20.27 -2.24
CA GLN A 2 13.12 18.96 -2.07
C GLN A 2 12.11 17.79 -2.08
N LYS A 3 10.96 17.95 -1.41
CA LYS A 3 9.88 16.95 -1.45
C LYS A 3 9.32 16.74 -2.86
N ILE A 4 9.09 17.82 -3.61
CA ILE A 4 8.63 17.76 -5.00
C ILE A 4 9.65 16.98 -5.85
N LEU A 5 10.94 17.28 -5.74
CA LEU A 5 11.98 16.57 -6.47
C LEU A 5 12.03 15.08 -6.11
N GLN A 6 11.88 14.75 -4.82
CA GLN A 6 11.77 13.35 -4.38
C GLN A 6 10.59 12.64 -5.05
N LEU A 7 9.40 13.25 -5.05
CA LEU A 7 8.20 12.66 -5.66
C LEU A 7 8.30 12.54 -7.19
N ILE A 8 8.99 13.48 -7.85
CA ILE A 8 9.29 13.38 -9.29
C ILE A 8 10.22 12.19 -9.55
N ASN A 9 11.28 12.04 -8.75
CA ASN A 9 12.20 10.90 -8.88
C ASN A 9 11.50 9.57 -8.60
N GLU A 10 10.57 9.54 -7.63
CA GLU A 10 9.71 8.36 -7.43
C GLU A 10 8.87 8.08 -8.67
N ALA A 11 8.28 9.09 -9.32
CA ALA A 11 7.50 8.89 -10.54
C ALA A 11 8.35 8.34 -11.69
N ILE A 12 9.61 8.78 -11.82
CA ILE A 12 10.57 8.23 -12.78
C ILE A 12 10.86 6.75 -12.44
N GLU A 13 11.11 6.43 -11.16
CA GLU A 13 11.33 5.04 -10.71
C GLU A 13 10.12 4.13 -11.00
N GLU A 14 8.89 4.63 -10.83
CA GLU A 14 7.67 3.89 -11.17
C GLU A 14 7.63 3.47 -12.66
N ILE A 15 8.23 4.25 -13.56
CA ILE A 15 8.39 3.91 -14.98
C ILE A 15 9.57 2.95 -15.16
N GLU A 16 10.78 3.35 -14.77
CA GLU A 16 12.02 2.66 -15.13
C GLU A 16 12.15 1.29 -14.45
N LYS A 17 11.75 1.21 -13.18
CA LYS A 17 11.88 -0.01 -12.38
C LYS A 17 10.60 -0.82 -12.40
N TYR A 18 9.44 -0.18 -12.30
CA TYR A 18 8.16 -0.89 -12.14
C TYR A 18 7.31 -0.94 -13.42
N ASN A 19 7.80 -0.37 -14.54
CA ASN A 19 7.16 -0.36 -15.85
C ASN A 19 5.68 0.09 -15.80
N SER A 20 5.40 1.14 -15.02
CA SER A 20 4.03 1.61 -14.76
C SER A 20 3.89 3.12 -14.97
N CYS A 21 3.48 3.48 -16.18
CA CYS A 21 3.13 4.86 -16.52
C CYS A 21 1.92 5.36 -15.71
N GLU A 22 0.96 4.48 -15.40
CA GLU A 22 -0.18 4.84 -14.57
C GLU A 22 0.24 5.19 -13.15
N SER A 23 1.14 4.41 -12.54
CA SER A 23 1.68 4.69 -11.21
C SER A 23 2.36 6.06 -11.18
N ALA A 24 3.21 6.34 -12.18
CA ALA A 24 3.87 7.63 -12.35
C ALA A 24 2.88 8.78 -12.57
N TYR A 25 1.86 8.59 -13.41
CA TYR A 25 0.82 9.58 -13.66
C TYR A 25 0.09 9.97 -12.38
N TYR A 26 -0.28 9.01 -11.52
CA TYR A 26 -0.95 9.33 -10.26
C TYR A 26 -0.02 10.07 -9.27
N LEU A 27 1.29 9.78 -9.27
CA LEU A 27 2.27 10.57 -8.51
C LEU A 27 2.36 12.02 -9.02
N LEU A 28 2.47 12.21 -10.33
CA LEU A 28 2.50 13.55 -10.93
C LEU A 28 1.20 14.31 -10.64
N LYS A 29 0.05 13.65 -10.72
CA LYS A 29 -1.24 14.22 -10.34
C LYS A 29 -1.28 14.58 -8.85
N TYR A 30 -0.71 13.75 -7.98
CA TYR A 30 -0.61 14.01 -6.55
C TYR A 30 0.24 15.25 -6.25
N ILE A 31 1.39 15.38 -6.91
CA ILE A 31 2.25 16.57 -6.86
C ILE A 31 1.49 17.80 -7.35
N ALA A 32 0.86 17.73 -8.52
CA ALA A 32 0.13 18.87 -9.09
C ALA A 32 -1.03 19.34 -8.19
N SER A 33 -1.71 18.41 -7.52
CA SER A 33 -2.88 18.74 -6.68
C SER A 33 -2.51 19.28 -5.29
N HIS A 34 -1.27 19.05 -4.82
CA HIS A 34 -0.82 19.41 -3.48
C HIS A 34 0.50 20.21 -3.49
N GLY A 35 0.91 20.70 -4.66
CA GLY A 35 2.23 21.23 -4.91
C GLY A 35 2.63 22.34 -3.95
N GLU A 36 1.69 23.23 -3.63
CA GLU A 36 1.88 24.34 -2.68
C GLU A 36 2.36 23.85 -1.31
N LYS A 37 1.79 22.75 -0.79
CA LYS A 37 2.20 22.16 0.49
C LYS A 37 3.63 21.63 0.43
N PHE A 38 4.00 21.01 -0.68
CA PHE A 38 5.33 20.41 -0.87
C PHE A 38 6.45 21.42 -1.16
N VAL A 39 6.12 22.70 -1.40
CA VAL A 39 7.13 23.73 -1.62
C VAL A 39 8.00 23.91 -0.38
N GLU A 40 7.40 23.87 0.80
CA GLU A 40 8.09 24.10 2.07
C GLU A 40 8.60 22.80 2.71
N GLU A 41 8.13 21.64 2.24
CA GLU A 41 8.53 20.34 2.76
C GLU A 41 9.93 19.89 2.28
N LYS A 42 10.68 19.33 3.24
CA LYS A 42 11.95 18.64 2.99
C LYS A 42 11.71 17.24 2.46
N ALA A 43 12.72 16.67 1.81
CA ALA A 43 12.69 15.26 1.46
C ALA A 43 12.52 14.39 2.72
N THR A 44 11.77 13.31 2.58
CA THR A 44 11.42 12.41 3.69
C THR A 44 12.24 11.13 3.60
N ASN A 45 12.86 10.73 4.70
CA ASN A 45 13.33 9.36 4.85
C ASN A 45 12.13 8.51 5.30
N TYR A 46 11.63 7.65 4.41
CA TYR A 46 10.47 6.83 4.73
C TYR A 46 10.83 5.74 5.74
N ASP A 47 10.03 5.63 6.80
CA ASP A 47 10.09 4.49 7.72
C ASP A 47 9.54 3.22 7.04
N PHE A 48 8.54 3.39 6.17
CA PHE A 48 7.92 2.31 5.42
C PHE A 48 7.71 2.70 3.95
N THR A 49 8.28 1.90 3.04
CA THR A 49 8.03 2.00 1.60
C THR A 49 6.72 1.32 1.21
N VAL A 50 6.28 1.51 -0.04
CA VAL A 50 5.12 0.77 -0.58
C VAL A 50 5.37 -0.75 -0.59
N ASP A 51 6.61 -1.19 -0.83
CA ASP A 51 6.97 -2.61 -0.77
C ASP A 51 6.84 -3.13 0.67
N ASN A 52 7.26 -2.35 1.67
CA ASN A 52 7.06 -2.73 3.08
C ASN A 52 5.58 -2.84 3.44
N LEU A 53 4.75 -1.92 2.95
CA LEU A 53 3.31 -1.98 3.13
C LEU A 53 2.71 -3.26 2.53
N ILE A 54 3.15 -3.68 1.34
CA ILE A 54 2.71 -4.92 0.70
C ILE A 54 3.08 -6.13 1.58
N PHE A 55 4.32 -6.19 2.07
CA PHE A 55 4.77 -7.28 2.94
C PHE A 55 4.00 -7.34 4.26
N LEU A 56 3.82 -6.20 4.93
CA LEU A 56 2.99 -6.11 6.14
C LEU A 56 1.54 -6.55 5.89
N SER A 57 1.02 -6.29 4.69
CA SER A 57 -0.37 -6.63 4.35
C SER A 57 -0.56 -8.12 4.01
N LEU A 58 0.49 -8.80 3.55
CA LEU A 58 0.39 -10.14 2.95
C LEU A 58 0.88 -11.25 3.89
N LYS A 59 0.28 -11.38 5.09
CA LYS A 59 0.67 -12.43 6.06
C LYS A 59 0.34 -13.85 5.59
N GLU A 60 -0.77 -14.00 4.87
CA GLU A 60 -1.31 -15.27 4.37
C GLU A 60 -1.68 -15.17 2.89
N GLU A 61 -1.99 -16.32 2.27
CA GLU A 61 -2.53 -16.36 0.91
C GLU A 61 -3.91 -15.69 0.87
N MET A 62 -4.10 -14.71 -0.02
CA MET A 62 -5.35 -13.97 -0.11
C MET A 62 -5.67 -13.51 -1.53
N HIS A 63 -6.94 -13.21 -1.78
CA HIS A 63 -7.32 -12.52 -3.01
C HIS A 63 -6.73 -11.11 -3.05
N LYS A 64 -6.24 -10.70 -4.23
CA LYS A 64 -5.61 -9.39 -4.45
C LYS A 64 -6.49 -8.21 -4.04
N TYR A 65 -7.83 -8.32 -4.15
CA TYR A 65 -8.72 -7.25 -3.69
C TYR A 65 -8.66 -7.07 -2.16
N LYS A 66 -8.46 -8.14 -1.39
CA LYS A 66 -8.27 -8.06 0.07
C LYS A 66 -6.95 -7.41 0.41
N LEU A 67 -5.89 -7.75 -0.33
CA LEU A 67 -4.58 -7.11 -0.19
C LEU A 67 -4.70 -5.59 -0.30
N PHE A 68 -5.36 -5.05 -1.34
CA PHE A 68 -5.54 -3.60 -1.46
C PHE A 68 -6.31 -2.98 -0.29
N VAL A 69 -7.33 -3.68 0.23
CA VAL A 69 -8.10 -3.18 1.36
C VAL A 69 -7.25 -3.19 2.64
N ILE A 70 -6.54 -4.28 2.92
CA ILE A 70 -5.63 -4.40 4.06
C ILE A 70 -4.55 -3.32 3.98
N SER A 71 -3.90 -3.17 2.83
CA SER A 71 -2.87 -2.14 2.64
C SER A 71 -3.39 -0.74 2.87
N PHE A 72 -4.63 -0.44 2.48
CA PHE A 72 -5.25 0.86 2.77
C PHE A 72 -5.39 1.10 4.28
N PHE A 73 -5.95 0.14 5.02
CA PHE A 73 -6.14 0.30 6.46
C PHE A 73 -4.82 0.32 7.25
N ILE A 74 -3.83 -0.48 6.84
CA ILE A 74 -2.50 -0.44 7.45
C ILE A 74 -1.81 0.90 7.16
N TYR A 75 -1.89 1.40 5.93
CA TYR A 75 -1.34 2.72 5.59
C TYR A 75 -2.02 3.83 6.40
N ASP A 76 -3.35 3.84 6.48
CA ASP A 76 -4.08 4.86 7.24
C ASP A 76 -3.73 4.82 8.74
N TYR A 77 -3.46 3.63 9.29
CA TYR A 77 -2.99 3.48 10.66
C TYR A 77 -1.55 3.97 10.84
N LEU A 78 -0.62 3.49 10.02
CA LEU A 78 0.82 3.76 10.18
C LEU A 78 1.18 5.21 9.83
N SER A 79 0.54 5.82 8.83
CA SER A 79 0.79 7.21 8.42
C SER A 79 0.52 8.25 9.51
N LYS A 80 -0.25 7.90 10.54
CA LYS A 80 -0.49 8.75 11.73
C LYS A 80 0.72 8.82 12.67
N LYS A 81 1.68 7.90 12.52
CA LYS A 81 2.81 7.71 13.45
C LYS A 81 4.17 7.69 12.76
N PHE A 82 4.20 7.29 11.48
CA PHE A 82 5.40 7.02 10.71
C PHE A 82 5.35 7.75 9.37
N GLN A 83 6.52 8.00 8.80
CA GLN A 83 6.66 8.49 7.44
C GLN A 83 6.50 7.32 6.46
N VAL A 84 5.27 7.10 5.99
CA VAL A 84 4.94 6.03 5.04
C VAL A 84 4.91 6.57 3.61
N GLN A 85 5.56 5.88 2.68
CA GLN A 85 5.54 6.23 1.27
C GLN A 85 4.12 6.12 0.70
N GLU A 86 3.68 7.18 0.01
CA GLU A 86 2.31 7.34 -0.49
C GLU A 86 1.88 6.25 -1.48
N PRO A 87 0.94 5.35 -1.13
CA PRO A 87 0.48 4.29 -2.05
C PRO A 87 -0.50 4.81 -3.11
N LEU A 88 -1.11 5.98 -2.92
CA LEU A 88 -2.07 6.60 -3.84
C LEU A 88 -3.31 5.72 -4.12
N PHE A 89 -4.10 5.47 -3.07
CA PHE A 89 -5.33 4.70 -3.18
C PHE A 89 -6.45 5.45 -3.92
N ILE A 90 -7.19 4.71 -4.74
CA ILE A 90 -8.39 5.17 -5.44
C ILE A 90 -9.60 4.32 -5.04
N PHE A 91 -10.77 4.97 -4.96
CA PHE A 91 -12.02 4.33 -4.56
C PHE A 91 -13.00 4.21 -5.73
N ARG A 92 -13.46 2.98 -6.01
CA ARG A 92 -14.38 2.64 -7.11
C ARG A 92 -15.47 1.68 -6.61
N TRP A 93 -16.45 2.20 -5.88
CA TRP A 93 -17.45 1.42 -5.11
C TRP A 93 -18.21 0.32 -5.89
N GLY A 94 -18.34 0.45 -7.22
CA GLY A 94 -18.99 -0.54 -8.08
C GLY A 94 -18.09 -1.68 -8.58
N LYS A 95 -16.79 -1.69 -8.27
CA LYS A 95 -15.81 -2.65 -8.83
C LYS A 95 -15.34 -3.66 -7.79
N THR A 96 -14.84 -4.82 -8.21
CA THR A 96 -14.24 -5.82 -7.30
C THR A 96 -13.05 -5.22 -6.55
N TYR A 97 -12.17 -4.54 -7.30
CA TYR A 97 -11.11 -3.69 -6.76
C TYR A 97 -11.68 -2.31 -6.43
N PHE A 98 -12.52 -2.24 -5.39
CA PHE A 98 -13.15 -0.99 -4.99
C PHE A 98 -12.19 -0.07 -4.23
N ILE A 99 -11.12 -0.63 -3.65
CA ILE A 99 -9.90 0.08 -3.28
C ILE A 99 -8.82 -0.46 -4.19
N TYR A 100 -8.03 0.43 -4.78
CA TYR A 100 -6.97 0.06 -5.70
C TYR A 100 -5.83 1.06 -5.62
N SER A 101 -4.60 0.60 -5.87
CA SER A 101 -3.43 1.46 -6.02
C SER A 101 -2.63 0.97 -7.22
N TYR A 102 -2.37 1.87 -8.16
CA TYR A 102 -1.52 1.56 -9.31
C TYR A 102 -0.08 1.31 -8.89
N ARG A 103 0.41 1.98 -7.83
CA ARG A 103 1.75 1.76 -7.26
C ARG A 103 1.87 0.36 -6.68
N ILE A 104 0.88 -0.08 -5.90
CA ILE A 104 0.89 -1.43 -5.34
C ILE A 104 0.82 -2.47 -6.47
N GLU A 105 -0.06 -2.31 -7.46
CA GLU A 105 -0.19 -3.27 -8.56
C GLU A 105 1.14 -3.47 -9.32
N SER A 106 1.81 -2.37 -9.71
CA SER A 106 3.07 -2.45 -10.45
C SER A 106 4.17 -3.12 -9.62
N ARG A 107 4.24 -2.79 -8.32
CA ARG A 107 5.19 -3.41 -7.38
C ARG A 107 4.93 -4.90 -7.18
N LEU A 108 3.68 -5.35 -7.17
CA LEU A 108 3.37 -6.79 -7.10
C LEU A 108 3.97 -7.56 -8.28
N GLN A 109 3.95 -7.00 -9.50
CA GLN A 109 4.56 -7.65 -10.65
C GLN A 109 6.08 -7.81 -10.47
N MET A 110 6.74 -6.76 -9.98
CA MET A 110 8.18 -6.80 -9.72
C MET A 110 8.54 -7.75 -8.57
N LEU A 111 7.78 -7.73 -7.48
CA LEU A 111 7.95 -8.67 -6.36
C LEU A 111 7.77 -10.12 -6.79
N ALA A 112 6.84 -10.39 -7.72
CA ALA A 112 6.66 -11.72 -8.29
C ALA A 112 7.85 -12.14 -9.16
N LYS A 113 8.34 -11.24 -10.03
CA LYS A 113 9.56 -11.46 -10.84
C LYS A 113 10.78 -11.76 -9.97
N ASN A 114 10.91 -11.06 -8.84
CA ASN A 114 12.00 -11.23 -7.88
C ASN A 114 11.78 -12.37 -6.86
N GLN A 115 10.74 -13.18 -7.08
CA GLN A 115 10.39 -14.36 -6.28
C GLN A 115 10.10 -14.08 -4.80
N PHE A 116 9.67 -12.87 -4.43
CA PHE A 116 9.19 -12.57 -3.09
C PHE A 116 7.73 -12.98 -2.91
N ILE A 117 6.94 -12.95 -3.98
CA ILE A 117 5.54 -13.36 -3.98
C ILE A 117 5.23 -14.32 -5.13
N GLN A 118 4.12 -15.04 -5.00
CA GLN A 118 3.50 -15.79 -6.08
C GLN A 118 2.09 -15.28 -6.32
N THR A 119 1.72 -15.19 -7.59
CA THR A 119 0.37 -14.80 -8.01
C THR A 119 -0.26 -15.90 -8.86
N LYS A 120 -1.51 -16.28 -8.55
CA LYS A 120 -2.26 -17.27 -9.34
C LYS A 120 -3.75 -16.93 -9.30
N LYS A 121 -4.38 -16.75 -10.46
CA LYS A 121 -5.84 -16.50 -10.57
C LYS A 121 -6.36 -15.38 -9.63
N GLY A 122 -5.61 -14.28 -9.50
CA GLY A 122 -5.97 -13.16 -8.63
C GLY A 122 -5.77 -13.40 -7.13
N ILE A 123 -5.15 -14.52 -6.75
CA ILE A 123 -4.66 -14.82 -5.40
C ILE A 123 -3.17 -14.48 -5.34
N VAL A 124 -2.72 -13.96 -4.21
CA VAL A 124 -1.34 -13.55 -3.92
C VAL A 124 -0.89 -14.23 -2.62
N ARG A 125 0.36 -14.69 -2.57
CA ARG A 125 0.99 -15.23 -1.36
C ARG A 125 2.48 -14.94 -1.32
N LEU A 126 3.06 -14.83 -0.12
CA LEU A 126 4.51 -14.76 0.05
C LEU A 126 5.18 -16.09 -0.30
N THR A 127 6.36 -16.02 -0.92
CA THR A 127 7.29 -17.16 -0.97
C THR A 127 8.04 -17.30 0.37
N LYS A 128 8.92 -18.29 0.51
CA LYS A 128 9.81 -18.37 1.69
C LYS A 128 10.62 -17.08 1.86
N LYS A 129 11.23 -16.59 0.76
CA LYS A 129 11.97 -15.33 0.73
C LYS A 129 11.10 -14.12 1.12
N GLY A 130 9.86 -14.07 0.64
CA GLY A 130 8.91 -13.02 1.02
C GLY A 130 8.52 -13.06 2.50
N LYS A 131 8.41 -14.25 3.10
CA LYS A 131 8.12 -14.41 4.53
C LYS A 131 9.27 -13.89 5.39
N GLU A 132 10.50 -14.25 5.06
CA GLU A 132 11.69 -13.76 5.76
C GLU A 132 11.78 -12.22 5.71
N GLU A 133 11.54 -11.62 4.54
CA GLU A 133 11.51 -10.17 4.38
C GLU A 133 10.38 -9.54 5.20
N SER A 134 9.18 -10.11 5.14
CA SER A 134 8.03 -9.66 5.93
C SER A 134 8.33 -9.71 7.43
N GLU A 135 8.90 -10.80 7.93
CA GLU A 135 9.26 -10.94 9.35
C GLU A 135 10.28 -9.90 9.78
N ASN A 136 11.25 -9.56 8.93
CA ASN A 136 12.21 -8.50 9.21
C ASN A 136 11.51 -7.14 9.31
N ILE A 137 10.57 -6.84 8.41
CA ILE A 137 9.78 -5.60 8.45
C ILE A 137 8.93 -5.54 9.74
N TYR A 138 8.32 -6.66 10.15
CA TYR A 138 7.54 -6.74 11.39
C TYR A 138 8.37 -6.48 12.65
N LYS A 139 9.68 -6.74 12.64
CA LYS A 139 10.57 -6.44 13.78
C LYS A 139 10.77 -4.94 14.02
N PHE A 140 10.55 -4.10 13.00
CA PHE A 140 10.60 -2.65 13.16
C PHE A 140 9.36 -2.08 13.86
N LEU A 141 8.25 -2.84 13.89
CA LEU A 141 7.06 -2.46 14.63
C LEU A 141 7.21 -2.82 16.10
N ASN A 142 6.85 -1.88 16.98
CA ASN A 142 6.68 -2.20 18.40
C ASN A 142 5.49 -3.18 18.58
N PRO A 143 5.36 -3.84 19.75
CA PRO A 143 4.32 -4.84 19.97
C PRO A 143 2.89 -4.33 19.75
N ILE A 144 2.61 -3.05 20.08
CA ILE A 144 1.29 -2.44 19.93
C ILE A 144 0.94 -2.27 18.45
N ASP A 145 1.86 -1.70 17.67
CA ASP A 145 1.64 -1.47 16.24
C ASP A 145 1.55 -2.79 15.48
N ARG A 146 2.35 -3.79 15.87
CA ARG A 146 2.26 -5.15 15.33
C ARG A 146 0.89 -5.77 15.61
N GLN A 147 0.42 -5.72 16.85
CA GLN A 147 -0.90 -6.25 17.21
C GLN A 147 -2.00 -5.57 16.41
N LYS A 148 -1.91 -4.24 16.20
CA LYS A 148 -2.92 -3.53 15.44
C LYS A 148 -2.94 -3.91 13.96
N VAL A 149 -1.77 -4.07 13.35
CA VAL A 149 -1.66 -4.58 11.98
C VAL A 149 -2.27 -5.98 11.87
N GLU A 150 -1.96 -6.87 12.80
CA GLU A 150 -2.51 -8.24 12.81
C GLU A 150 -4.04 -8.27 13.00
N GLU A 151 -4.58 -7.38 13.84
CA GLU A 151 -6.02 -7.19 14.02
C GLU A 151 -6.69 -6.74 12.71
N ILE A 152 -6.11 -5.77 12.00
CA ILE A 152 -6.61 -5.30 10.70
C ILE A 152 -6.67 -6.46 9.69
N ILE A 153 -5.59 -7.23 9.58
CA ILE A 153 -5.48 -8.37 8.65
C ILE A 153 -6.53 -9.43 8.99
N SER A 154 -6.61 -9.84 10.26
CA SER A 154 -7.55 -10.85 10.73
C SER A 154 -8.99 -10.44 10.45
N ASN A 155 -9.35 -9.19 10.79
CA ASN A 155 -10.70 -8.66 10.57
C ASN A 155 -11.08 -8.68 9.08
N ILE A 156 -10.21 -8.19 8.19
CA ILE A 156 -10.50 -8.13 6.74
C ILE A 156 -10.52 -9.52 6.10
N ASN A 157 -9.64 -10.44 6.54
CA ASN A 157 -9.59 -11.79 6.01
C ASN A 157 -10.91 -12.56 6.22
N ASN A 158 -11.62 -12.28 7.30
CA ASN A 158 -12.90 -12.92 7.60
C ASN A 158 -14.11 -12.34 6.84
N MET A 159 -13.95 -11.19 6.16
CA MET A 159 -15.04 -10.52 5.47
C MET A 159 -15.14 -10.90 3.98
N LYS A 160 -16.38 -10.94 3.48
CA LYS A 160 -16.71 -11.02 2.05
C LYS A 160 -16.66 -9.63 1.40
N LEU A 161 -16.62 -9.58 0.07
CA LEU A 161 -16.53 -8.33 -0.69
C LEU A 161 -17.61 -7.30 -0.34
N LYS A 162 -18.87 -7.72 -0.16
CA LYS A 162 -19.97 -6.82 0.22
C LYS A 162 -19.76 -6.22 1.62
N GLU A 163 -19.33 -7.04 2.57
CA GLU A 163 -19.03 -6.63 3.95
C GLU A 163 -17.86 -5.65 3.98
N LEU A 164 -16.78 -5.94 3.22
CA LEU A 164 -15.65 -5.03 3.08
C LEU A 164 -16.04 -3.65 2.57
N ARG A 165 -16.91 -3.58 1.55
CA ARG A 165 -17.42 -2.30 1.06
C ARG A 165 -18.19 -1.54 2.13
N ILE A 166 -19.06 -2.22 2.88
CA ILE A 166 -19.82 -1.60 3.97
C ILE A 166 -18.88 -1.13 5.07
N TYR A 167 -17.93 -1.96 5.47
CA TYR A 167 -16.92 -1.67 6.47
C TYR A 167 -16.08 -0.45 6.09
N THR A 168 -15.52 -0.41 4.87
CA THR A 168 -14.75 0.75 4.40
C THR A 168 -15.60 2.01 4.28
N LYS A 169 -16.84 1.94 3.79
CA LYS A 169 -17.72 3.12 3.75
C LYS A 169 -18.00 3.65 5.15
N LYS A 170 -18.32 2.77 6.10
CA LYS A 170 -18.47 3.18 7.49
C LYS A 170 -17.19 3.85 7.97
N TYR A 171 -16.03 3.22 7.79
CA TYR A 171 -14.76 3.81 8.20
C TYR A 171 -14.53 5.23 7.66
N LEU A 172 -14.72 5.44 6.36
CA LEU A 172 -14.46 6.73 5.71
C LEU A 172 -15.49 7.82 6.02
N PHE A 173 -16.75 7.45 6.26
CA PHE A 173 -17.87 8.41 6.36
C PHE A 173 -18.50 8.50 7.75
N SER A 174 -18.15 7.62 8.69
CA SER A 174 -18.61 7.70 10.09
C SER A 174 -17.62 8.37 11.04
N ILE A 175 -16.42 8.70 10.55
CA ILE A 175 -15.53 9.67 11.19
C ILE A 175 -15.94 11.04 10.66
N GLN A 176 -16.93 11.65 11.32
CA GLN A 176 -17.21 13.09 11.32
C GLN A 176 -17.13 13.57 12.76
#